data_AF-A0A3C0UHZ6-F1
#
_entry.id   AF-A0A3C0UHZ6-F1
#
_cell.length_a   1.000
_cell.length_b   1.000
_cell.length_c   1.000
_cell.angle_alpha   90.00
_cell.angle_beta   90.00
_cell.angle_gamma   90.00
#
_symmetry.space_group_name_H-M   'P 1'
#
loop_
_entity.id
_entity.type
_entity.pdbx_description
1 polymer ?
#
loop_
_entity_poly.entity_id
_entity_poly.type
_entity_poly.pdbx_seq_one_letter_code
_entity_poly.pdbx_strand_id
1 'polypeptide(L)'
;NSRLGALYLRLAWLYREGEEQEPEQLALDKARTYYEQALLKERLPIGNMSQMALEYLIGELLRRTGKLDMALSYLGKVVGNPLAKLENRVLQLAKAAWHQTRDAKKQLAAAAKEHVQETQQASAK
;
A
#
# COMPACT_ATOMS: atom_id res chain seq x y z
N ASN A 1 4.43 18.58 1.61
CA ASN A 1 3.84 17.34 1.04
C ASN A 1 3.25 16.45 2.12
N SER A 2 3.97 16.14 3.19
CA SER A 2 3.50 15.27 4.29
C SER A 2 2.17 15.70 4.93
N ARG A 3 1.97 17.02 5.15
CA ARG A 3 0.70 17.57 5.68
C ARG A 3 -0.49 17.29 4.76
N LEU A 4 -0.31 17.44 3.44
CA LEU A 4 -1.34 17.11 2.45
C LEU A 4 -1.59 15.61 2.43
N GLY A 5 -0.54 14.78 2.48
CA GLY A 5 -0.66 13.33 2.61
C GLY A 5 -1.52 12.92 3.80
N ALA A 6 -1.29 13.54 4.97
CA ALA A 6 -2.08 13.28 6.18
C ALA A 6 -3.54 13.72 6.06
N LEU A 7 -3.82 14.84 5.38
CA LEU A 7 -5.19 15.30 5.15
C LEU A 7 -5.95 14.35 4.21
N TYR A 8 -5.34 13.92 3.11
CA TYR A 8 -5.94 12.94 2.20
C TYR A 8 -6.15 11.58 2.87
N LEU A 9 -5.24 11.15 3.74
CA LEU A 9 -5.42 9.91 4.50
C LEU A 9 -6.63 9.97 5.43
N ARG A 10 -6.82 11.09 6.13
CA ARG A 10 -8.01 11.31 6.97
C ARG A 10 -9.28 11.38 6.14
N LEU A 11 -9.23 12.05 4.99
CA LEU A 11 -10.35 12.11 4.06
C LEU A 11 -10.76 10.72 3.56
N ALA A 12 -9.78 9.86 3.24
CA ALA A 12 -10.04 8.48 2.87
C ALA A 12 -10.77 7.70 3.98
N TRP A 13 -10.40 7.94 5.25
CA TRP A 13 -11.12 7.32 6.37
C TRP A 13 -12.55 7.84 6.49
N LEU A 14 -12.79 9.14 6.27
CA LEU A 14 -14.15 9.67 6.25
C LEU A 14 -15.00 9.06 5.13
N TYR A 15 -14.43 8.88 3.93
CA TYR A 15 -15.13 8.17 2.85
C TYR A 15 -15.43 6.71 3.21
N ARG A 16 -14.52 6.03 3.92
CA ARG A 16 -14.78 4.68 4.42
C ARG A 16 -15.95 4.62 5.38
N GLU A 17 -16.02 5.55 6.34
CA GLU A 17 -17.16 5.63 7.28
C GLU A 17 -18.48 5.94 6.56
N GLY A 18 -18.41 6.63 5.41
CA GLY A 18 -19.56 6.87 4.52
C GLY A 18 -19.82 5.75 3.51
N GLU A 19 -19.09 4.64 3.55
CA GLU A 19 -19.17 3.51 2.60
C GLU A 19 -18.90 3.90 1.13
N GLU A 20 -18.24 5.03 0.91
CA GLU A 20 -17.92 5.62 -0.40
C GLU A 20 -16.58 5.05 -0.95
N GLN A 21 -16.65 3.86 -1.57
CA GLN A 21 -15.46 3.10 -1.98
C GLN A 21 -14.59 3.81 -3.03
N GLU A 22 -15.19 4.31 -4.10
CA GLU A 22 -14.46 5.00 -5.18
C GLU A 22 -13.74 6.27 -4.68
N PRO A 23 -14.43 7.18 -3.96
CA PRO A 23 -13.77 8.32 -3.32
C PRO A 23 -12.68 7.94 -2.32
N GLU A 24 -12.88 6.89 -1.51
CA GLU A 24 -11.85 6.37 -0.61
C GLU A 24 -10.57 6.01 -1.40
N GLN A 25 -10.70 5.23 -2.47
CA GLN A 25 -9.57 4.77 -3.27
C GLN A 25 -8.79 5.95 -3.89
N LEU A 26 -9.51 6.94 -4.43
CA LEU A 26 -8.89 8.16 -4.96
C LEU A 26 -8.14 8.95 -3.87
N ALA A 27 -8.74 9.08 -2.69
CA ALA A 27 -8.11 9.79 -1.57
C ALA A 27 -6.86 9.05 -1.05
N LEU A 28 -6.90 7.72 -0.95
CA LEU A 28 -5.73 6.91 -0.58
C LEU A 28 -4.59 7.07 -1.60
N ASP A 29 -4.90 7.09 -2.90
CA ASP A 29 -3.89 7.26 -3.94
C ASP A 29 -3.23 8.65 -3.91
N LYS A 30 -4.02 9.69 -3.64
CA LYS A 30 -3.52 11.05 -3.41
C LYS A 30 -2.64 11.10 -2.17
N ALA A 31 -3.08 10.51 -1.05
CA ALA A 31 -2.29 10.44 0.18
C ALA A 31 -0.92 9.80 -0.09
N ARG A 32 -0.91 8.63 -0.75
CA ARG A 32 0.31 7.93 -1.17
C ARG A 32 1.22 8.84 -1.99
N THR A 33 0.69 9.51 -3.01
CA THR A 33 1.47 10.38 -3.91
C THR A 33 2.15 11.51 -3.13
N TYR A 34 1.46 12.14 -2.19
CA TYR A 34 2.06 13.17 -1.34
C TYR A 34 3.09 12.61 -0.36
N TYR A 35 2.90 11.40 0.14
CA TYR A 35 3.89 10.74 0.98
C TYR A 35 5.15 10.34 0.21
N GLU A 36 5.02 9.87 -1.04
CA GLU A 36 6.17 9.65 -1.93
C GLU A 36 6.93 10.95 -2.19
N GLN A 37 6.23 12.05 -2.45
CA GLN A 37 6.85 13.37 -2.59
C GLN A 37 7.50 13.85 -1.28
N ALA A 38 6.92 13.54 -0.12
CA ALA A 38 7.50 13.88 1.17
C ALA A 38 8.79 13.08 1.43
N LEU A 39 8.77 11.78 1.12
CA LEU A 39 9.95 10.90 1.23
C LEU A 39 11.12 11.41 0.39
N LEU A 40 10.84 11.96 -0.80
CA LEU A 40 11.87 12.46 -1.73
C LEU A 40 12.33 13.89 -1.42
N LYS A 41 11.47 14.76 -0.90
CA LYS A 41 11.70 16.22 -0.86
C LYS A 41 11.77 16.82 0.54
N GLU A 42 11.33 16.12 1.57
CA GLU A 42 11.34 16.63 2.95
C GLU A 42 12.47 16.01 3.76
N ARG A 43 12.94 16.74 4.78
CA ARG A 43 13.91 16.22 5.73
C ARG A 43 13.23 15.25 6.68
N LEU A 44 13.81 14.06 6.82
CA LEU A 44 13.32 13.02 7.73
C LEU A 44 14.05 13.11 9.09
N PRO A 45 13.38 12.75 10.20
CA PRO A 45 11.98 12.32 10.31
C PRO A 45 10.98 13.47 10.14
N ILE A 46 9.77 13.15 9.70
CA ILE A 46 8.66 14.10 9.62
C ILE A 46 7.82 13.96 10.89
N GLY A 47 8.03 14.84 11.86
CA GLY A 47 7.48 14.68 13.20
C GLY A 47 7.96 13.36 13.81
N ASN A 48 7.01 12.49 14.20
CA ASN A 48 7.31 11.16 14.76
C ASN A 48 7.45 10.07 13.68
N MET A 49 7.36 10.43 12.40
CA MET A 49 7.43 9.46 11.29
C MET A 49 8.87 9.37 10.78
N SER A 50 9.52 8.26 11.07
CA SER A 50 10.82 7.91 10.49
C SER A 50 10.70 7.62 8.99
N GLN A 51 11.85 7.48 8.33
CA GLN A 51 11.88 6.97 6.95
C GLN A 51 11.22 5.59 6.84
N MET A 52 11.50 4.69 7.79
CA MET A 52 10.96 3.32 7.77
C MET A 52 9.44 3.33 7.94
N ALA A 53 8.91 4.17 8.84
CA ALA A 53 7.48 4.33 9.03
C ALA A 53 6.79 4.92 7.78
N LEU A 54 7.43 5.89 7.12
CA LEU A 54 6.91 6.50 5.90
C LEU A 54 6.92 5.53 4.72
N GLU A 55 8.00 4.79 4.51
CA GLU A 55 8.10 3.75 3.47
C GLU A 55 7.08 2.62 3.70
N TYR A 56 6.90 2.18 4.95
CA TYR A 56 5.85 1.23 5.32
C TYR A 56 4.47 1.78 4.97
N LEU A 57 4.17 3.03 5.35
CA LEU A 57 2.88 3.66 5.08
C LEU A 57 2.59 3.72 3.58
N ILE A 58 3.57 4.13 2.77
CA ILE A 58 3.43 4.15 1.30
C ILE A 58 3.13 2.74 0.78
N GLY A 59 3.86 1.72 1.26
CA GLY A 59 3.63 0.32 0.90
C GLY A 59 2.22 -0.17 1.25
N GLU A 60 1.71 0.17 2.43
CA GLU A 60 0.35 -0.20 2.85
C GLU A 60 -0.73 0.52 2.03
N LEU A 61 -0.53 1.78 1.67
CA LEU A 61 -1.46 2.51 0.79
C LEU A 61 -1.48 1.93 -0.64
N LEU A 62 -0.32 1.55 -1.17
CA LEU A 62 -0.22 0.85 -2.45
C LEU A 62 -0.95 -0.50 -2.41
N ARG A 63 -0.83 -1.25 -1.31
CA ARG A 63 -1.53 -2.52 -1.13
C ARG A 63 -3.05 -2.33 -1.13
N ARG A 64 -3.54 -1.32 -0.39
CA ARG A 64 -4.97 -0.98 -0.30
C ARG A 64 -5.58 -0.49 -1.61
N THR A 65 -4.76 0.10 -2.48
CA THR A 65 -5.14 0.58 -3.82
C THR A 65 -4.85 -0.43 -4.94
N GLY A 66 -4.58 -1.69 -4.59
CA GLY A 66 -4.39 -2.79 -5.56
C GLY A 66 -3.06 -2.76 -6.32
N LYS A 67 -2.15 -1.83 -6.01
CA LYS A 67 -0.83 -1.68 -6.67
C LYS A 67 0.20 -2.61 -6.03
N LEU A 68 -0.08 -3.91 -6.08
CA LEU A 68 0.62 -4.93 -5.29
C LEU A 68 2.12 -5.00 -5.59
N ASP A 69 2.55 -4.83 -6.83
CA ASP A 69 3.98 -4.86 -7.19
C ASP A 69 4.78 -3.73 -6.54
N MET A 70 4.24 -2.52 -6.59
CA MET A 70 4.84 -1.37 -5.92
C MET A 70 4.80 -1.54 -4.40
N ALA A 71 3.70 -2.08 -3.86
CA ALA A 71 3.59 -2.37 -2.44
C ALA A 71 4.69 -3.34 -1.97
N LEU A 72 4.92 -4.44 -2.69
CA LEU A 72 6.00 -5.39 -2.38
C LEU A 72 7.38 -4.74 -2.40
N SER A 73 7.62 -3.83 -3.35
CA SER A 73 8.87 -3.07 -3.44
C SER A 73 9.09 -2.20 -2.20
N TYR A 74 8.12 -1.36 -1.83
CA TYR A 74 8.24 -0.49 -0.65
C TYR A 74 8.33 -1.27 0.66
N LEU A 75 7.48 -2.27 0.86
CA LEU A 75 7.48 -3.09 2.06
C LEU A 75 8.78 -3.92 2.16
N GLY A 76 9.29 -4.42 1.02
CA GLY A 76 10.56 -5.13 0.95
C GLY A 76 11.76 -4.28 1.36
N LYS A 77 11.77 -2.98 1.01
CA LYS A 77 12.80 -2.02 1.46
C LYS A 77 12.84 -1.95 2.98
N VAL A 78 11.70 -1.81 3.63
CA VAL A 78 11.61 -1.75 5.10
C VAL A 78 12.05 -3.07 5.73
N VAL A 79 11.56 -4.21 5.22
CA VAL A 79 11.89 -5.54 5.75
C VAL A 79 13.39 -5.86 5.61
N GLY A 80 14.01 -5.43 4.52
CA GLY A 80 15.44 -5.65 4.25
C GLY A 80 16.38 -4.64 4.92
N ASN A 81 15.86 -3.53 5.47
CA ASN A 81 16.70 -2.47 6.02
C ASN A 81 17.11 -2.79 7.48
N PRO A 82 18.42 -2.83 7.81
CA PRO A 82 18.89 -3.04 9.18
C PRO A 82 18.35 -2.00 10.18
N LEU A 83 18.14 -0.75 9.76
CA LEU A 83 17.62 0.33 10.61
C LEU A 83 16.19 0.06 11.08
N ALA A 84 15.40 -0.69 10.30
CA ALA A 84 14.04 -1.06 10.70
C ALA A 84 14.02 -1.95 11.95
N LYS A 85 15.13 -2.63 12.30
CA LYS A 85 15.25 -3.41 13.54
C LYS A 85 15.23 -2.52 14.80
N LEU A 86 15.60 -1.25 14.67
CA LEU A 86 15.49 -0.26 15.75
C LEU A 86 14.03 0.14 15.98
N GLU A 87 13.18 -0.07 14.97
CA GLU A 87 11.75 0.25 14.97
C GLU A 87 10.92 -1.03 14.88
N ASN A 88 11.07 -1.93 15.86
CA ASN A 88 10.46 -3.27 15.85
C ASN A 88 8.98 -3.29 15.44
N ARG A 89 8.18 -2.33 15.93
CA ARG A 89 6.76 -2.24 15.56
C ARG A 89 6.56 -2.02 14.06
N VAL A 90 7.29 -1.09 13.46
CA VAL A 90 7.21 -0.79 12.02
C VAL A 90 7.65 -2.00 11.21
N LEU A 91 8.75 -2.66 11.61
CA LEU A 91 9.24 -3.86 10.96
C LEU A 91 8.20 -5.00 10.96
N GLN A 92 7.52 -5.25 12.09
CA GLN A 92 6.50 -6.30 12.16
C GLN A 92 5.30 -5.98 11.27
N LEU A 93 4.84 -4.73 11.27
CA LEU A 93 3.77 -4.29 10.38
C LEU A 93 4.15 -4.45 8.91
N ALA A 94 5.37 -4.07 8.54
CA ALA A 94 5.87 -4.20 7.17
C ALA A 94 5.97 -5.68 6.74
N LYS A 95 6.46 -6.57 7.60
CA LYS A 95 6.49 -8.02 7.32
C LYS A 95 5.08 -8.57 7.11
N ALA A 96 4.15 -8.27 8.01
CA ALA A 96 2.77 -8.73 7.91
C ALA A 96 2.12 -8.25 6.60
N ALA A 97 2.23 -6.95 6.30
CA ALA A 97 1.71 -6.38 5.06
C ALA A 97 2.37 -7.00 3.82
N TRP A 98 3.68 -7.27 3.86
CA TRP A 98 4.40 -7.89 2.74
C TRP A 98 3.89 -9.31 2.45
N HIS A 99 3.70 -10.12 3.50
CA HIS A 99 3.11 -11.46 3.38
C HIS A 99 1.69 -11.39 2.80
N GLN A 100 0.83 -10.54 3.37
CA GLN A 100 -0.53 -10.33 2.86
C GLN A 100 -0.55 -9.88 1.40
N THR A 101 0.39 -9.02 0.99
CA THR A 101 0.50 -8.55 -0.40
C THR A 101 0.89 -9.67 -1.35
N ARG A 102 1.80 -10.55 -0.94
CA ARG A 102 2.17 -11.74 -1.74
C ARG A 102 1.01 -12.69 -1.92
N ASP A 103 0.25 -12.93 -0.85
CA ASP A 103 -0.88 -13.85 -0.89
C ASP A 103 -2.02 -13.26 -1.75
N ALA A 104 -2.32 -11.97 -1.60
CA ALA A 104 -3.26 -11.27 -2.48
C ALA A 104 -2.85 -11.34 -3.95
N LYS A 105 -1.55 -11.17 -4.26
CA LYS A 105 -1.04 -11.27 -5.64
C LYS A 105 -1.20 -12.68 -6.21
N LYS A 106 -0.96 -13.71 -5.41
CA LYS A 106 -1.16 -15.11 -5.81
C LYS A 106 -2.63 -15.42 -6.06
N GLN A 107 -3.52 -14.98 -5.18
CA GLN A 107 -4.96 -15.16 -5.31
C GLN A 107 -5.49 -14.48 -6.57
N LEU A 108 -5.07 -13.24 -6.83
CA LEU A 108 -5.42 -12.51 -8.05
C LEU A 108 -4.95 -13.26 -9.32
N ALA A 109 -3.73 -13.81 -9.29
CA ALA A 109 -3.19 -14.59 -10.40
C ALA A 109 -3.90 -15.95 -10.59
N ALA A 110 -4.42 -16.56 -9.53
CA ALA A 110 -5.21 -17.78 -9.61
C ALA A 110 -6.61 -17.49 -10.19
N ALA A 111 -7.32 -16.49 -9.66
CA ALA A 111 -8.63 -16.07 -10.15
C ALA A 111 -8.59 -15.64 -11.63
N ALA A 112 -7.51 -14.96 -12.06
CA ALA A 112 -7.33 -14.61 -13.46
C ALA A 112 -7.19 -15.84 -14.38
N LYS A 113 -6.57 -16.93 -13.91
CA LYS A 113 -6.43 -18.17 -14.69
C LYS A 113 -7.76 -18.92 -14.81
N GLU A 114 -8.54 -18.95 -13.72
CA GLU A 114 -9.87 -19.57 -13.69
C GLU A 114 -10.84 -18.86 -14.66
N HIS A 115 -10.89 -17.52 -14.62
CA HIS A 115 -11.71 -16.74 -15.55
C HIS A 115 -11.35 -16.96 -17.03
N VAL A 116 -10.06 -17.09 -17.34
CA VAL A 116 -9.60 -17.37 -18.72
C VAL A 116 -10.04 -18.77 -19.18
N GLN A 117 -10.01 -19.77 -18.29
CA GLN A 117 -10.45 -21.13 -18.61
C GLN A 117 -11.96 -21.22 -18.85
N GLU A 118 -12.79 -20.55 -18.04
CA GLU A 118 -14.25 -20.52 -18.21
C GLU A 118 -14.66 -19.84 -19.52
N THR A 119 -14.02 -18.73 -19.86
CA THR A 119 -14.30 -17.99 -21.11
C THR A 119 -13.94 -18.80 -22.35
N GLN A 120 -12.85 -19.58 -22.29
CA GLN A 120 -12.44 -20.48 -23.37
C GLN A 120 -13.35 -21.71 -23.52
N GLN A 121 -13.92 -22.21 -22.42
CA GLN A 121 -14.87 -23.33 -22.46
C GLN A 121 -16.27 -22.91 -22.94
N ALA A 122 -16.68 -21.66 -22.67
CA ALA A 122 -17.97 -21.12 -23.11
C ALA A 122 -18.00 -20.76 -24.61
N SER A 123 -16.85 -20.49 -25.22
CA SER A 123 -16.72 -20.16 -26.66
C SER A 123 -16.46 -21.38 -27.55
N ALA A 124 -16.21 -22.55 -26.95
CA ALA A 124 -16.04 -23.83 -27.65
C ALA A 124 -17.31 -24.71 -27.67
N LYS A 125 -18.43 -24.21 -27.13
CA LYS A 125 -19.78 -24.78 -27.23
C LYS A 125 -20.65 -23.91 -28.12
#